data_AF-A0A1G1I6W8-F1
#
_entry.id   AF-A0A1G1I6W8-F1
#
_cell.length_a   1.000
_cell.length_b   1.000
_cell.length_c   1.000
_cell.angle_alpha   90.00
_cell.angle_beta   90.00
_cell.angle_gamma   90.00
#
_symmetry.space_group_name_H-M   'P 1'
#
loop_
_entity.id
_entity.type
_entity.pdbx_description
1 polymer ?
#
loop_
_entity_poly.entity_id
_entity_poly.type
_entity_poly.pdbx_seq_one_letter_code
_entity_poly.pdbx_strand_id
1 'polypeptide(L)' 'MFNVLQEQEPMLIEQLVRILPDYTWQQVFNAVDVLRRDALLTVTQSDQLSYRVGLNHAGHC' A
#
# COMPACT_ATOMS: atom_id res chain seq x y z
N MET A 1 -8.93 -11.99 -3.61
CA MET A 1 -9.23 -11.21 -2.39
C MET A 1 -8.25 -10.03 -2.28
N PHE A 2 -8.24 -9.12 -3.26
CA PHE A 2 -7.43 -7.88 -3.29
C PHE A 2 -8.32 -6.64 -3.53
N ASN A 3 -9.62 -6.76 -3.27
CA ASN A 3 -10.63 -5.75 -3.63
C ASN A 3 -10.59 -4.46 -2.81
N VAL A 4 -9.91 -4.43 -1.66
CA VAL A 4 -9.81 -3.21 -0.83
C VAL A 4 -8.94 -2.14 -1.47
N LEU A 5 -7.92 -2.52 -2.24
CA LEU A 5 -7.00 -1.56 -2.84
C LEU A 5 -7.43 -1.13 -4.27
N GLN A 6 -8.29 -1.91 -4.95
CA GLN A 6 -8.70 -1.65 -6.33
C GLN A 6 -9.67 -0.48 -6.50
N GLU A 7 -10.44 -0.13 -5.47
CA GLU A 7 -11.42 0.97 -5.53
C GLU A 7 -11.13 2.11 -4.54
N GLN A 8 -10.05 2.02 -3.76
CA GLN A 8 -9.69 3.04 -2.77
C GLN A 8 -8.56 3.92 -3.30
N GLU A 9 -8.72 5.24 -3.14
CA GLU A 9 -7.65 6.22 -3.31
C GLU A 9 -6.39 5.82 -2.53
N PRO A 10 -5.18 6.27 -2.94
CA PRO A 10 -3.93 5.95 -2.26
C PRO A 10 -4.02 6.16 -0.73
N MET A 11 -4.00 5.06 0.01
CA MET A 11 -4.19 5.02 1.46
C MET A 11 -2.87 5.14 2.20
N LEU A 12 -2.89 5.66 3.43
CA LEU A 12 -1.70 5.73 4.26
C LEU A 12 -1.30 4.33 4.74
N ILE A 13 0.00 4.06 4.82
CA ILE A 13 0.51 2.80 5.38
C ILE A 13 0.02 2.56 6.81
N GLU A 14 -0.18 3.63 7.59
CA GLU A 14 -0.77 3.55 8.93
C GLU A 14 -2.22 3.04 8.91
N GLN A 15 -2.99 3.40 7.87
CA GLN A 15 -4.35 2.89 7.70
C GLN A 15 -4.29 1.41 7.33
N LEU A 16 -3.37 1.00 6.46
CA LEU A 16 -3.14 -0.42 6.13
C LEU A 16 -2.83 -1.26 7.38
N VAL A 17 -1.96 -0.78 8.26
CA VAL A 17 -1.63 -1.45 9.52
C VAL A 17 -2.84 -1.54 10.47
N ARG A 18 -3.71 -0.53 10.47
CA ARG A 18 -4.97 -0.58 11.25
C ARG A 18 -5.99 -1.56 10.66
N ILE A 19 -6.07 -1.67 9.34
CA ILE A 19 -6.98 -2.59 8.62
C ILE A 19 -6.49 -4.03 8.75
N LEU A 20 -5.18 -4.23 8.89
CA LEU A 20 -4.52 -5.51 9.00
C LEU A 20 -3.95 -5.71 10.42
N PRO A 21 -4.80 -5.81 11.47
CA PRO A 21 -4.34 -5.92 12.86
C PRO A 21 -3.58 -7.23 13.14
N ASP A 22 -3.73 -8.24 12.28
CA ASP A 22 -3.02 -9.51 12.36
C ASP A 22 -1.54 -9.41 11.94
N TYR A 23 -1.18 -8.33 11.22
CA TYR A 23 0.15 -8.12 10.68
C TYR A 23 0.86 -6.98 11.42
N THR A 24 2.13 -7.20 11.77
CA THR A 24 2.94 -6.13 12.36
C THR A 24 3.28 -5.05 11.34
N TRP A 25 3.56 -3.84 11.80
CA TRP A 25 4.00 -2.72 10.95
C TRP A 25 5.15 -3.12 10.01
N GLN A 26 6.08 -3.94 10.51
CA GLN A 26 7.20 -4.43 9.72
C GLN A 26 6.77 -5.41 8.63
N GLN A 27 5.81 -6.30 8.88
CA GLN A 27 5.29 -7.21 7.87
C GLN A 27 4.51 -6.46 6.78
N VAL A 28 3.68 -5.50 7.17
CA VAL A 28 2.97 -4.63 6.23
C VAL A 28 3.95 -3.83 5.38
N PHE A 29 4.98 -3.24 6.00
CA PHE A 29 6.02 -2.50 5.27
C PHE A 29 6.77 -3.38 4.28
N ASN A 30 7.14 -4.60 4.69
CA ASN A 30 7.85 -5.55 3.81
C ASN A 30 6.97 -5.98 2.64
N ALA A 31 5.68 -6.23 2.88
CA ALA A 31 4.71 -6.54 1.82
C ALA A 31 4.55 -5.37 0.83
N VAL A 32 4.46 -4.14 1.34
CA VAL A 32 4.39 -2.93 0.51
C VAL A 32 5.67 -2.73 -0.30
N ASP A 33 6.86 -2.96 0.28
CA ASP A 33 8.15 -2.84 -0.44
C ASP A 33 8.27 -3.88 -1.57
N VAL A 34 7.88 -5.12 -1.30
CA VAL A 34 7.86 -6.20 -2.32
C VAL A 34 6.90 -5.83 -3.46
N LEU A 35 5.67 -5.44 -3.13
CA LEU A 35 4.67 -5.09 -4.14
C LEU A 35 5.02 -3.79 -4.90
N ARG A 36 5.74 -2.85 -4.27
CA ARG A 36 6.32 -1.69 -4.94
C ARG A 36 7.42 -2.08 -5.93
N ARG A 37 8.32 -2.99 -5.53
CA ARG A 37 9.38 -3.50 -6.41
C ARG A 37 8.81 -4.22 -7.64
N ASP A 38 7.70 -4.92 -7.45
CA ASP A 38 6.97 -5.60 -8.52
C ASP A 38 6.16 -4.63 -9.41
N ALA A 39 6.28 -3.31 -9.17
CA ALA A 39 5.54 -2.25 -9.85
C ALA A 39 4.01 -2.36 -9.73
N LEU A 40 3.50 -3.16 -8.80
CA LEU A 40 2.08 -3.32 -8.50
C LEU A 40 1.54 -2.20 -7.58
N LEU A 41 2.42 -1.59 -6.78
CA LEU A 41 2.10 -0.47 -5.90
C LEU A 41 2.96 0.76 -6.20
N THR A 42 2.34 1.92 -6.04
CA THR A 42 3.01 3.22 -6.04
C THR A 42 3.05 3.71 -4.60
N VAL A 43 4.26 3.93 -4.08
CA VAL A 43 4.46 4.52 -2.76
C VAL A 43 4.89 5.96 -2.94
N THR A 44 4.05 6.90 -2.50
CA THR A 44 4.32 8.34 -2.56
C THR A 44 4.46 8.87 -1.15
N GLN A 45 5.57 9.55 -0.87
CA GLN A 45 5.73 10.24 0.41
C GLN A 45 4.88 11.51 0.39
N SER A 46 3.90 11.57 1.30
CA SER A 46 2.99 12.72 1.41
C SER A 46 3.48 13.74 2.45
N ASP A 47 4.20 13.29 3.48
CA ASP A 47 4.83 14.10 4.53
C ASP A 47 6.09 13.40 5.07
N GLN A 48 6.91 14.07 5.90
CA GLN A 48 8.12 13.48 6.50
C GLN A 48 7.86 12.14 7.23
N LEU A 49 6.66 11.93 7.76
CA LEU A 49 6.26 10.70 8.46
C LEU A 49 5.12 9.93 7.79
N SER A 50 4.57 10.42 6.67
CA SER A 50 3.38 9.83 6.03
C SER A 50 3.68 9.28 4.64
N TYR A 51 3.55 7.96 4.50
CA TYR A 51 3.65 7.26 3.21
C TYR A 51 2.27 6.87 2.73
N ARG A 52 1.93 7.31 1.52
CA ARG A 52 0.74 6.88 0.79
C ARG A 52 1.09 5.71 -0.12
N VAL A 53 0.25 4.69 -0.08
CA VAL A 53 0.36 3.47 -0.88
C VAL A 53 -0.88 3.43 -1.77
N GLY A 54 -0.69 3.56 -3.08
CA GLY A 54 -1.72 3.36 -4.09
C GLY A 54 -1.41 2.14 -4.93
N LEU A 55 -2.42 1.54 -5.55
CA LEU A 55 -2.16 0.58 -6.62
C LEU A 55 -1.58 1.31 -7.83
N ASN A 56 -0.58 0.71 -8.44
CA ASN A 56 -0.18 1.11 -9.76
C ASN A 56 -1.15 0.47 -10.75
N HIS A 57 -1.96 1.28 -11.44
CA HIS A 57 -2.87 0.81 -12.50
C HIS A 57 -2.10 0.39 -13.77
N ALA A 58 -0.97 -0.32 -13.63
CA ALA A 58 -0.19 -0.85 -14.74
C ALA A 58 -0.87 -2.04 -15.45
N GLY A 59 -2.20 -2.17 -15.34
CA GLY A 59 -2.96 -3.31 -15.84
C GLY A 59 -4.42 -3.03 -16.19
N HIS A 60 -4.81 -1.78 -16.45
CA HIS A 60 -6.06 -1.52 -17.17
C HIS A 60 -5.70 -1.19 -18.63
N CYS A 61 -5.60 -2.24 -19.45
CA CYS A 61 -5.75 -2.12 -20.90
C CYS A 61 -7.18 -1.72 -21.24
#